data_AF-A0A4Z0W616-F1
#
_entry.id   AF-A0A4Z0W616-F1
#
_cell.length_a   1.000
_cell.length_b   1.000
_cell.length_c   1.000
_cell.angle_alpha   90.00
_cell.angle_beta   90.00
_cell.angle_gamma   90.00
#
_symmetry.space_group_name_H-M   'P 1'
#
loop_
_entity.id
_entity.type
_entity.pdbx_description
1 polymer ?
#
loop_
_entity_poly.entity_id
_entity_poly.type
_entity_poly.pdbx_seq_one_letter_code
_entity_poly.pdbx_strand_id
1 'polypeptide(L)'
;MPDFLHGVEIVEMEGGPRTIALSASSVVGVVGTAPEADEAAFPLNEPVLVAGSRTKAAQLGTEGTLPDALEDILSVTGALVVVVRVQEGLDDAETRSNVIGGVDAETDQYQGITALLAAKSQLGVTPRILIATGFTHQRDDDPENPGQFLANPVAAELISAAGRLRGIVVIDGPNTTDADALAARSDFSSRRGFFHDPWYRVWDTELNMAVTRPSSARLAGVIAWNDNNRGWWTSPSNQAVPGIVGLSRDIDFTMGDPNCRANRLNADEIATTIQEDGYRLWGNRTTSDDPKWAFLAHVRTADIINDSIVTAHRWAVDRNITKTYLEDVVGGVQTFINRQVALGRIAGGTCWADPDLNSPEDVAAGRAVFDFDFSPFGVAERLTFRSAMVNDYLEEIL
;
A
#
# COMPACT_ATOMS: atom_id res chain seq x y z
N MET A 1 4.83 8.74 57.23
CA MET A 1 3.46 9.29 57.42
C MET A 1 2.59 8.17 57.97
N PRO A 2 1.59 8.44 58.82
CA PRO A 2 0.85 7.38 59.51
C PRO A 2 -0.04 6.61 58.53
N ASP A 3 0.17 5.30 58.50
CA ASP A 3 -0.36 4.29 57.57
C ASP A 3 -1.77 3.79 57.96
N PHE A 4 -2.56 4.61 58.67
CA PHE A 4 -3.84 4.19 59.25
C PHE A 4 -5.02 4.88 58.56
N LEU A 5 -5.78 4.08 57.80
CA LEU A 5 -7.05 4.45 57.20
C LEU A 5 -8.20 3.71 57.92
N HIS A 6 -9.22 4.45 58.36
CA HIS A 6 -10.49 3.88 58.82
C HIS A 6 -11.60 4.27 57.83
N GLY A 7 -11.77 3.48 56.77
CA GLY A 7 -12.73 3.74 55.69
C GLY A 7 -12.51 2.82 54.47
N VAL A 8 -13.27 3.03 53.40
CA VAL A 8 -13.01 2.41 52.09
C VAL A 8 -12.22 3.40 51.25
N GLU A 9 -11.03 3.00 50.80
CA GLU A 9 -10.21 3.75 49.86
C GLU A 9 -10.27 3.05 48.49
N ILE A 10 -10.35 3.86 47.44
CA ILE A 10 -10.17 3.40 46.07
C ILE A 10 -8.74 3.78 45.70
N VAL A 11 -7.87 2.77 45.59
CA VAL A 11 -6.56 2.92 44.96
C VAL A 11 -6.75 2.53 43.50
N GLU A 12 -6.65 3.51 42.60
CA GLU A 12 -6.65 3.25 41.16
C GLU A 12 -5.33 2.57 40.77
N MET A 13 -5.39 1.25 40.69
CA MET A 13 -4.29 0.42 40.17
C MET A 13 -4.34 0.48 38.64
N GLU A 14 -3.57 1.39 38.03
CA GLU A 14 -3.31 1.37 36.59
C GLU A 14 -2.26 0.30 36.24
N GLY A 15 -2.59 -0.98 36.44
CA GLY A 15 -1.76 -2.12 36.05
C GLY A 15 -2.49 -3.01 35.06
N GLY A 16 -1.83 -3.36 33.95
CA GLY A 16 -2.34 -4.36 33.01
C GLY A 16 -2.05 -4.06 31.53
N PRO A 17 -2.13 -5.10 30.68
CA PRO A 17 -1.88 -4.98 29.25
C PRO A 17 -2.93 -4.07 28.60
N ARG A 18 -2.48 -3.02 27.92
CA ARG A 18 -3.34 -2.08 27.19
C ARG A 18 -3.66 -2.64 25.80
N THR A 19 -4.89 -2.43 25.33
CA THR A 19 -5.31 -2.94 24.03
C THR A 19 -4.66 -2.16 22.89
N ILE A 20 -4.01 -2.88 21.98
CA ILE A 20 -3.45 -2.32 20.75
C ILE A 20 -4.55 -2.19 19.69
N ALA A 21 -4.77 -0.98 19.18
CA ALA A 21 -5.63 -0.72 18.03
C ALA A 21 -4.86 -0.89 16.72
N LEU A 22 -5.57 -1.27 15.65
CA LEU A 22 -4.96 -1.35 14.32
C LEU A 22 -4.68 0.05 13.77
N SER A 23 -3.53 0.20 13.12
CA SER A 23 -3.25 1.39 12.31
C SER A 23 -4.11 1.42 11.04
N ALA A 24 -4.42 2.62 10.55
CA ALA A 24 -5.17 2.80 9.31
C ALA A 24 -4.36 2.27 8.11
N SER A 25 -4.98 1.37 7.33
CA SER A 25 -4.31 0.66 6.22
C SER A 25 -4.70 1.15 4.82
N SER A 26 -5.86 1.81 4.71
CA SER A 26 -6.53 2.14 3.45
C SER A 26 -6.44 3.63 3.05
N VAL A 27 -5.48 4.37 3.61
CA VAL A 27 -5.24 5.77 3.24
C VAL A 27 -4.39 5.82 1.97
N VAL A 28 -4.91 6.47 0.93
CA VAL A 28 -4.22 6.67 -0.34
C VAL A 28 -3.48 8.01 -0.32
N GLY A 29 -2.22 8.04 -0.75
CA GLY A 29 -1.47 9.27 -1.01
C GLY A 29 -1.29 9.45 -2.51
N VAL A 30 -1.78 10.56 -3.06
CA VAL A 30 -1.68 10.88 -4.48
C VAL A 30 -0.90 12.18 -4.68
N VAL A 31 0.02 12.18 -5.63
CA VAL A 31 0.78 13.36 -6.06
C VAL A 31 0.51 13.59 -7.54
N GLY A 32 0.23 14.83 -7.92
CA GLY A 32 -0.02 15.16 -9.32
C GLY A 32 -0.28 16.64 -9.56
N THR A 33 -0.58 16.97 -10.81
CA THR A 33 -0.87 18.35 -11.24
C THR A 33 -2.37 18.62 -11.22
N ALA A 34 -2.71 19.88 -10.95
CA ALA A 34 -4.06 20.41 -11.10
C ALA A 34 -3.96 21.94 -11.25
N PRO A 35 -3.74 22.48 -12.46
CA PRO A 35 -3.53 23.91 -12.65
C PRO A 35 -4.76 24.74 -12.25
N GLU A 36 -5.97 24.23 -12.48
CA GLU A 36 -7.24 24.91 -12.18
C GLU A 36 -7.71 24.78 -10.72
N ALA A 37 -6.97 24.08 -9.86
CA ALA A 37 -7.41 23.86 -8.50
C ALA A 37 -7.45 25.15 -7.67
N ASP A 38 -8.48 25.29 -6.83
CA ASP A 38 -8.59 26.38 -5.85
C ASP A 38 -7.36 26.36 -4.93
N GLU A 39 -6.52 27.38 -5.03
CA GLU A 39 -5.26 27.51 -4.29
C GLU A 39 -5.46 27.53 -2.76
N ALA A 40 -6.61 27.99 -2.27
CA ALA A 40 -6.91 27.99 -0.85
C ALA A 40 -7.34 26.58 -0.36
N ALA A 41 -7.98 25.81 -1.23
CA ALA A 41 -8.41 24.44 -0.90
C ALA A 41 -7.28 23.40 -1.11
N PHE A 42 -6.46 23.61 -2.14
CA PHE A 42 -5.33 22.78 -2.54
C PHE A 42 -4.09 23.65 -2.83
N PRO A 43 -3.42 24.12 -1.77
CA PRO A 43 -2.14 24.80 -1.89
C PRO A 43 -1.07 23.90 -2.50
N LEU A 44 -0.10 24.51 -3.19
CA LEU A 44 1.00 23.79 -3.82
C LEU A 44 1.92 23.18 -2.75
N ASN A 45 2.36 21.94 -2.98
CA ASN A 45 3.28 21.20 -2.12
C ASN A 45 2.80 20.99 -0.67
N GLU A 46 1.51 21.17 -0.41
CA GLU A 46 0.92 20.92 0.90
C GLU A 46 -0.04 19.73 0.84
N PRO A 47 0.09 18.75 1.76
CA PRO A 47 -0.81 17.62 1.81
C PRO A 47 -2.20 18.06 2.30
N VAL A 48 -3.23 17.77 1.50
CA VAL A 48 -4.63 18.05 1.81
C VAL A 48 -5.41 16.75 1.95
N LEU A 49 -6.15 16.60 3.05
CA LEU A 49 -7.02 15.44 3.25
C LEU A 49 -8.36 15.60 2.52
N VAL A 50 -8.70 14.63 1.67
CA VAL A 50 -10.02 14.43 1.07
C VAL A 50 -10.64 13.15 1.64
N ALA A 51 -11.64 13.31 2.50
CA ALA A 51 -12.32 12.20 3.17
C ALA A 51 -13.58 11.77 2.40
N GLY A 52 -13.40 11.17 1.22
CA GLY A 52 -14.51 10.70 0.38
C GLY A 52 -15.42 11.78 -0.21
N SER A 53 -15.13 13.07 0.02
CA SER A 53 -15.96 14.19 -0.42
C SER A 53 -15.74 14.51 -1.90
N ARG A 54 -16.75 14.20 -2.73
CA ARG A 54 -16.77 14.57 -4.15
C ARG A 54 -16.82 16.08 -4.37
N THR A 55 -17.45 16.82 -3.47
CA THR A 55 -17.50 18.29 -3.54
C THR A 55 -16.12 18.89 -3.31
N LYS A 56 -15.32 18.33 -2.39
CA LYS A 56 -13.95 18.79 -2.19
C LYS A 56 -13.06 18.39 -3.36
N ALA A 57 -13.23 17.18 -3.90
CA ALA A 57 -12.51 16.76 -5.10
C ALA A 57 -12.79 17.65 -6.32
N ALA A 58 -14.02 18.14 -6.48
CA ALA A 58 -14.39 19.06 -7.56
C ALA A 58 -13.67 20.42 -7.52
N GLN A 59 -13.09 20.81 -6.37
CA GLN A 59 -12.28 22.03 -6.27
C GLN A 59 -10.89 21.88 -6.91
N LEU A 60 -10.52 20.69 -7.40
CA LEU A 60 -9.30 20.47 -8.18
C LEU A 60 -9.40 20.97 -9.63
N GLY A 61 -10.61 21.29 -10.10
CA GLY A 61 -10.87 21.65 -11.50
C GLY A 61 -10.96 20.43 -12.41
N THR A 62 -10.77 20.66 -13.71
CA THR A 62 -10.88 19.63 -14.76
C THR A 62 -9.54 19.31 -15.42
N GLU A 63 -8.58 20.22 -15.36
CA GLU A 63 -7.24 20.01 -15.94
C GLU A 63 -6.25 19.35 -14.97
N GLY A 64 -5.23 18.69 -15.54
CA GLY A 64 -4.16 18.00 -14.81
C GLY A 64 -4.45 16.53 -14.54
N THR A 65 -3.62 15.90 -13.70
CA THR A 65 -3.74 14.45 -13.40
C THR A 65 -4.54 14.14 -12.14
N LEU A 66 -4.64 15.09 -11.20
CA LEU A 66 -5.33 14.85 -9.92
C LEU A 66 -6.86 14.71 -10.03
N PRO A 67 -7.59 15.52 -10.83
CA PRO A 67 -9.04 15.38 -10.93
C PRO A 67 -9.46 13.97 -11.34
N ASP A 68 -8.84 13.45 -12.41
CA ASP A 68 -9.04 12.10 -12.92
C ASP A 68 -8.65 11.03 -11.89
N ALA A 69 -7.51 11.19 -11.21
CA ALA A 69 -7.07 10.24 -10.20
C ALA A 69 -8.02 10.17 -9.00
N LEU A 70 -8.52 11.31 -8.51
CA LEU A 70 -9.49 11.34 -7.42
C LEU A 70 -10.84 10.78 -7.86
N GLU A 71 -11.31 11.09 -9.07
CA GLU A 71 -12.54 10.50 -9.61
C GLU A 71 -12.42 8.98 -9.64
N ASP A 72 -11.31 8.46 -10.17
CA ASP A 72 -11.05 7.05 -10.31
C ASP A 72 -11.03 6.34 -8.95
N ILE A 73 -10.36 6.90 -7.92
CA ILE A 73 -10.36 6.34 -6.56
C ILE A 73 -11.77 6.35 -5.95
N LEU A 74 -12.43 7.52 -6.00
CA LEU A 74 -13.73 7.76 -5.35
C LEU A 74 -14.90 7.06 -6.06
N SER A 75 -14.68 6.60 -7.29
CA SER A 75 -15.61 5.72 -8.01
C SER A 75 -15.64 4.30 -7.42
N VAL A 76 -14.52 3.82 -6.88
CA VAL A 76 -14.41 2.49 -6.28
C VAL A 76 -14.84 2.50 -4.82
N THR A 77 -14.33 3.47 -4.04
CA THR A 77 -14.58 3.53 -2.59
C THR A 77 -14.42 4.94 -2.05
N GLY A 78 -15.15 5.27 -0.99
CA GLY A 78 -14.97 6.52 -0.24
C GLY A 78 -13.70 6.51 0.61
N ALA A 79 -12.54 6.36 -0.02
CA ALA A 79 -11.24 6.32 0.65
C ALA A 79 -10.88 7.66 1.29
N LEU A 80 -10.01 7.59 2.30
CA LEU A 80 -9.25 8.75 2.76
C LEU A 80 -8.08 8.96 1.80
N VAL A 81 -8.06 10.10 1.13
CA VAL A 81 -7.04 10.44 0.14
C VAL A 81 -6.28 11.66 0.62
N VAL A 82 -4.96 11.53 0.79
CA VAL A 82 -4.02 12.64 0.97
C VAL A 82 -3.58 13.08 -0.41
N VAL A 83 -3.91 14.30 -0.78
CA VAL A 83 -3.63 14.88 -2.08
C VAL A 83 -2.50 15.88 -1.93
N VAL A 84 -1.44 15.74 -2.73
CA VAL A 84 -0.39 16.75 -2.87
C VAL A 84 -0.44 17.29 -4.29
N ARG A 85 -0.81 18.56 -4.42
CA ARG A 85 -0.79 19.28 -5.69
C ARG A 85 0.61 19.82 -5.96
N VAL A 86 1.15 19.54 -7.13
CA VAL A 86 2.40 20.12 -7.61
C VAL A 86 2.16 21.06 -8.78
N GLN A 87 3.09 21.98 -8.98
CA GLN A 87 3.06 22.91 -10.10
C GLN A 87 3.42 22.17 -11.39
N GLU A 88 2.65 22.43 -12.45
CA GLU A 88 2.99 21.99 -13.80
C GLU A 88 4.16 22.83 -14.34
N GLY A 89 5.17 22.15 -14.85
CA GLY A 89 6.34 22.78 -15.46
C GLY A 89 6.07 23.26 -16.88
N LEU A 90 7.06 23.90 -17.50
CA LEU A 90 7.01 24.29 -18.91
C LEU A 90 7.08 23.09 -19.86
N ASP A 91 7.65 21.98 -19.38
CA ASP A 91 7.71 20.70 -20.08
C ASP A 91 7.47 19.50 -19.15
N ASP A 92 7.38 18.32 -19.74
CA ASP A 92 7.14 17.08 -19.00
C ASP A 92 8.29 16.74 -18.04
N ALA A 93 9.52 17.18 -18.33
CA ALA A 93 10.68 16.88 -17.49
C ALA A 93 10.66 17.73 -16.22
N GLU A 94 10.40 19.03 -16.34
CA GLU A 94 10.21 19.96 -15.22
C GLU A 94 9.01 19.55 -14.38
N THR A 95 7.91 19.13 -15.02
CA THR A 95 6.74 18.59 -14.30
C THR A 95 7.11 17.35 -13.49
N ARG A 96 7.88 16.41 -14.05
CA ARG A 96 8.36 15.23 -13.30
C ARG A 96 9.28 15.62 -12.14
N SER A 97 10.16 16.60 -12.32
CA SER A 97 10.98 17.14 -11.24
C SER A 97 10.12 17.74 -10.11
N ASN A 98 9.06 18.46 -10.44
CA ASN A 98 8.12 19.00 -9.45
C ASN A 98 7.33 17.90 -8.72
N VAL A 99 6.94 16.82 -9.42
CA VAL A 99 6.29 15.64 -8.83
C VAL A 99 7.23 14.95 -7.84
N ILE A 100 8.49 14.74 -8.22
CA ILE A 100 9.52 14.18 -7.31
C ILE A 100 9.68 15.10 -6.09
N GLY A 101 9.85 16.38 -6.37
CA GLY A 101 10.05 17.42 -5.37
C GLY A 101 11.34 17.23 -4.58
N GLY A 102 11.28 17.56 -3.29
CA GLY A 102 12.45 17.57 -2.42
C GLY A 102 12.19 18.33 -1.14
N VAL A 103 13.21 19.00 -0.63
CA VAL A 103 13.10 19.97 0.46
C VAL A 103 13.55 21.31 -0.07
N ASP A 104 12.67 22.30 0.05
CA ASP A 104 13.01 23.67 -0.30
C ASP A 104 14.05 24.22 0.69
N ALA A 105 15.19 24.69 0.17
CA ALA A 105 16.33 25.08 1.01
C ALA A 105 16.09 26.37 1.82
N GLU A 106 15.12 27.20 1.43
CA GLU A 106 14.83 28.48 2.07
C GLU A 106 13.69 28.38 3.08
N THR A 107 12.66 27.60 2.75
CA THR A 107 11.44 27.44 3.55
C THR A 107 11.41 26.17 4.39
N ASP A 108 12.35 25.24 4.17
CA ASP A 108 12.37 23.88 4.76
C ASP A 108 11.07 23.09 4.50
N GLN A 109 10.33 23.50 3.46
CA GLN A 109 9.07 22.88 3.09
C GLN A 109 9.33 21.64 2.24
N TYR A 110 8.65 20.54 2.59
CA TYR A 110 8.64 19.34 1.76
C TYR A 110 7.83 19.59 0.48
N GLN A 111 8.38 19.21 -0.66
CA GLN A 111 7.79 19.36 -1.99
C GLN A 111 7.54 18.00 -2.64
N GLY A 112 6.55 17.94 -3.54
CA GLY A 112 6.23 16.74 -4.32
C GLY A 112 5.95 15.48 -3.47
N ILE A 113 6.53 14.35 -3.85
CA ILE A 113 6.42 13.07 -3.13
C ILE A 113 6.87 13.20 -1.67
N THR A 114 7.91 13.99 -1.41
CA THR A 114 8.44 14.16 -0.06
C THR A 114 7.40 14.81 0.88
N ALA A 115 6.46 15.61 0.35
CA ALA A 115 5.37 16.20 1.12
C ALA A 115 4.41 15.15 1.73
N LEU A 116 4.30 13.96 1.14
CA LEU A 116 3.53 12.85 1.72
C LEU A 116 4.06 12.40 3.08
N LEU A 117 5.35 12.62 3.35
CA LEU A 117 5.97 12.31 4.65
C LEU A 117 5.45 13.22 5.77
N ALA A 118 5.05 14.45 5.42
CA ALA A 118 4.50 15.43 6.36
C ALA A 118 3.04 15.15 6.73
N ALA A 119 2.34 14.29 5.97
CA ALA A 119 0.90 14.04 6.13
C ALA A 119 0.52 13.63 7.56
N LYS A 120 1.33 12.79 8.22
CA LYS A 120 1.06 12.38 9.61
C LYS A 120 1.10 13.54 10.59
N SER A 121 2.05 14.46 10.41
CA SER A 121 2.22 15.61 11.31
C SER A 121 1.15 16.68 11.07
N GLN A 122 0.79 16.93 9.81
CA GLN A 122 -0.14 18.00 9.45
C GLN A 122 -1.60 17.57 9.50
N LEU A 123 -1.91 16.34 9.07
CA LEU A 123 -3.28 15.84 8.91
C LEU A 123 -3.65 14.73 9.89
N GLY A 124 -2.69 14.21 10.67
CA GLY A 124 -2.92 13.10 11.60
C GLY A 124 -3.09 11.73 10.94
N VAL A 125 -2.90 11.62 9.62
CA VAL A 125 -3.06 10.37 8.85
C VAL A 125 -1.79 10.04 8.07
N THR A 126 -1.47 8.75 7.98
CA THR A 126 -0.31 8.26 7.22
C THR A 126 -0.80 7.57 5.95
N PRO A 127 -0.43 8.04 4.74
CA PRO A 127 -0.76 7.35 3.50
C PRO A 127 0.02 6.03 3.39
N ARG A 128 -0.69 4.95 3.04
CA ARG A 128 -0.14 3.58 2.92
C ARG A 128 -0.18 3.03 1.51
N ILE A 129 -0.94 3.65 0.63
CA ILE A 129 -1.02 3.30 -0.79
C ILE A 129 -0.61 4.56 -1.54
N LEU A 130 0.57 4.58 -2.13
CA LEU A 130 1.14 5.77 -2.78
C LEU A 130 1.02 5.63 -4.29
N ILE A 131 0.62 6.71 -4.95
CA ILE A 131 0.48 6.78 -6.40
C ILE A 131 0.91 8.16 -6.93
N ALA A 132 1.43 8.19 -8.15
CA ALA A 132 1.59 9.39 -8.96
C ALA A 132 1.06 9.08 -10.36
N THR A 133 -0.27 9.12 -10.49
CA THR A 133 -0.99 8.68 -11.69
C THR A 133 -0.55 9.49 -12.90
N GLY A 134 -0.14 8.79 -13.96
CA GLY A 134 0.36 9.41 -15.19
C GLY A 134 1.86 9.75 -15.19
N PHE A 135 2.58 9.55 -14.09
CA PHE A 135 4.02 9.90 -14.00
C PHE A 135 4.95 8.71 -13.75
N THR A 136 4.40 7.50 -13.54
CA THR A 136 5.19 6.30 -13.19
C THR A 136 5.50 5.37 -14.35
N HIS A 137 4.96 5.65 -15.54
CA HIS A 137 4.99 4.74 -16.69
C HIS A 137 6.12 5.01 -17.70
N GLN A 138 6.67 6.22 -17.68
CA GLN A 138 7.69 6.66 -18.63
C GLN A 138 9.03 6.00 -18.35
N ARG A 139 9.79 5.70 -19.40
CA ARG A 139 11.15 5.15 -19.33
C ARG A 139 12.02 5.95 -20.29
N ASP A 140 12.83 6.85 -19.73
CA ASP A 140 13.65 7.79 -20.51
C ASP A 140 14.93 7.09 -21.02
N ASP A 141 15.41 7.45 -22.22
CA ASP A 141 16.69 6.96 -22.78
C ASP A 141 17.86 7.49 -21.95
N ASP A 142 18.88 6.67 -21.73
CA ASP A 142 20.07 7.07 -21.00
C ASP A 142 20.91 8.01 -21.88
N PRO A 143 21.09 9.29 -21.49
CA PRO A 143 21.88 10.24 -22.27
C PRO A 143 23.35 9.84 -22.40
N GLU A 144 23.87 9.02 -21.47
CA GLU A 144 25.25 8.53 -21.49
C GLU A 144 25.42 7.22 -22.27
N ASN A 145 24.36 6.40 -22.37
CA ASN A 145 24.37 5.09 -23.01
C ASN A 145 23.20 4.91 -24.00
N PRO A 146 23.30 5.44 -25.24
CA PRO A 146 22.21 5.38 -26.21
C PRO A 146 21.70 3.96 -26.45
N GLY A 147 20.40 3.75 -26.26
CA GLY A 147 19.74 2.44 -26.40
C GLY A 147 19.65 1.64 -25.09
N GLN A 148 20.11 2.19 -23.97
CA GLN A 148 19.72 1.78 -22.63
C GLN A 148 18.67 2.76 -22.10
N PHE A 149 17.79 2.28 -21.24
CA PHE A 149 16.74 3.11 -20.66
C PHE A 149 16.89 3.13 -19.15
N LEU A 150 16.61 4.28 -18.55
CA LEU A 150 16.67 4.49 -17.12
C LEU A 150 15.33 4.15 -16.46
N ALA A 151 15.40 3.68 -15.22
CA ALA A 151 14.22 3.50 -14.38
C ALA A 151 13.45 4.81 -14.24
N ASN A 152 12.12 4.72 -14.14
CA ASN A 152 11.30 5.92 -13.93
C ASN A 152 11.66 6.60 -12.60
N PRO A 153 12.06 7.88 -12.61
CA PRO A 153 12.56 8.55 -11.41
C PRO A 153 11.44 8.82 -10.38
N VAL A 154 10.20 9.06 -10.83
CA VAL A 154 9.03 9.26 -9.96
C VAL A 154 8.69 7.96 -9.22
N ALA A 155 8.69 6.83 -9.93
CA ALA A 155 8.44 5.52 -9.33
C ALA A 155 9.54 5.13 -8.33
N ALA A 156 10.81 5.40 -8.64
CA ALA A 156 11.94 5.17 -7.74
C ALA A 156 11.80 5.97 -6.42
N GLU A 157 11.46 7.25 -6.52
CA GLU A 157 11.28 8.11 -5.34
C GLU A 157 10.02 7.75 -4.54
N LEU A 158 8.93 7.34 -5.20
CA LEU A 158 7.76 6.79 -4.51
C LEU A 158 8.13 5.54 -3.69
N ILE A 159 8.96 4.65 -4.23
CA ILE A 159 9.42 3.44 -3.52
C ILE A 159 10.25 3.84 -2.29
N SER A 160 11.13 4.83 -2.42
CA SER A 160 11.92 5.38 -1.30
C SER A 160 11.01 5.96 -0.21
N ALA A 161 10.04 6.79 -0.59
CA ALA A 161 9.05 7.34 0.32
C ALA A 161 8.20 6.24 0.99
N ALA A 162 7.80 5.21 0.25
CA ALA A 162 7.07 4.06 0.77
C ALA A 162 7.90 3.23 1.77
N GLY A 163 9.23 3.18 1.61
CA GLY A 163 10.14 2.59 2.60
C GLY A 163 10.03 3.28 3.96
N ARG A 164 10.01 4.62 3.96
CA ARG A 164 9.89 5.46 5.17
C ARG A 164 8.49 5.42 5.77
N LEU A 165 7.47 5.47 4.91
CA LEU A 165 6.06 5.44 5.31
C LEU A 165 5.53 4.04 5.56
N ARG A 166 6.29 2.97 5.34
CA ARG A 166 5.79 1.58 5.36
C ARG A 166 4.48 1.44 4.56
N GLY A 167 4.50 1.99 3.34
CA GLY A 167 3.42 1.91 2.37
C GLY A 167 3.77 1.01 1.19
N ILE A 168 2.83 0.89 0.26
CA ILE A 168 3.02 0.27 -1.05
C ILE A 168 2.90 1.36 -2.13
N VAL A 169 3.49 1.12 -3.29
CA VAL A 169 3.40 1.99 -4.47
C VAL A 169 2.70 1.23 -5.57
N VAL A 170 1.67 1.80 -6.18
CA VAL A 170 1.12 1.25 -7.42
C VAL A 170 1.80 1.95 -8.59
N ILE A 171 2.51 1.17 -9.41
CA ILE A 171 3.30 1.64 -10.55
C ILE A 171 2.56 1.26 -11.82
N ASP A 172 2.29 2.26 -12.66
CA ASP A 172 1.69 2.07 -13.97
C ASP A 172 2.74 1.58 -14.96
N GLY A 173 2.43 0.54 -15.73
CA GLY A 173 3.26 0.12 -16.86
C GLY A 173 3.13 1.07 -18.05
N PRO A 174 4.04 0.95 -19.04
CA PRO A 174 4.12 1.85 -20.21
C PRO A 174 2.93 1.74 -21.15
N ASN A 175 2.10 0.69 -21.03
CA ASN A 175 0.89 0.50 -21.83
C ASN A 175 1.14 0.38 -23.36
N THR A 176 2.36 0.01 -23.76
CA THR A 176 2.75 -0.17 -25.16
C THR A 176 2.74 -1.65 -25.56
N THR A 177 3.78 -2.39 -25.21
CA THR A 177 3.94 -3.82 -25.52
C THR A 177 4.28 -4.61 -24.26
N ASP A 178 4.11 -5.93 -24.31
CA ASP A 178 4.49 -6.78 -23.17
C ASP A 178 6.00 -6.73 -22.95
N ALA A 179 6.79 -6.68 -24.03
CA ALA A 179 8.24 -6.58 -23.91
C ALA A 179 8.65 -5.29 -23.17
N ASP A 180 8.00 -4.17 -23.47
CA ASP A 180 8.26 -2.91 -22.76
C ASP A 180 7.81 -2.98 -21.30
N ALA A 181 6.68 -3.64 -21.02
CA ALA A 181 6.19 -3.85 -19.65
C ALA A 181 7.17 -4.73 -18.84
N LEU A 182 7.69 -5.82 -19.43
CA LEU A 182 8.73 -6.66 -18.83
C LEU A 182 10.01 -5.86 -18.56
N ALA A 183 10.45 -5.05 -19.53
CA ALA A 183 11.64 -4.23 -19.38
C ALA A 183 11.46 -3.17 -18.28
N ALA A 184 10.34 -2.45 -18.27
CA ALA A 184 10.03 -1.45 -17.24
C ALA A 184 9.87 -2.10 -15.85
N ARG A 185 9.27 -3.29 -15.76
CA ARG A 185 9.21 -4.05 -14.51
C ARG A 185 10.61 -4.37 -14.01
N SER A 186 11.52 -4.83 -14.87
CA SER A 186 12.87 -5.27 -14.48
C SER A 186 13.74 -4.18 -13.83
N ASP A 187 13.37 -2.90 -13.98
CA ASP A 187 14.08 -1.77 -13.38
C ASP A 187 13.88 -1.66 -11.85
N PHE A 188 12.89 -2.36 -11.28
CA PHE A 188 12.52 -2.24 -9.87
C PHE A 188 12.78 -3.53 -9.09
N SER A 189 13.41 -3.42 -7.91
CA SER A 189 13.63 -4.51 -6.96
C SER A 189 13.19 -4.11 -5.55
N SER A 190 11.88 -4.05 -5.33
CA SER A 190 11.34 -3.63 -4.03
C SER A 190 10.04 -4.31 -3.68
N ARG A 191 9.97 -4.88 -2.47
CA ARG A 191 8.71 -5.39 -1.90
C ARG A 191 7.60 -4.35 -1.78
N ARG A 192 7.91 -3.05 -1.93
CA ARG A 192 6.93 -1.96 -1.85
C ARG A 192 6.24 -1.70 -3.20
N GLY A 193 6.84 -2.10 -4.32
CA GLY A 193 6.27 -1.87 -5.64
C GLY A 193 5.18 -2.89 -5.97
N PHE A 194 4.06 -2.41 -6.51
CA PHE A 194 3.03 -3.21 -7.14
C PHE A 194 2.87 -2.72 -8.57
N PHE A 195 3.42 -3.47 -9.53
CA PHE A 195 3.47 -3.08 -10.93
C PHE A 195 2.24 -3.61 -11.67
N HIS A 196 1.55 -2.73 -12.39
CA HIS A 196 0.36 -3.12 -13.14
C HIS A 196 0.37 -2.61 -14.58
N ASP A 197 -0.04 -3.48 -15.49
CA ASP A 197 -0.20 -3.20 -16.91
C ASP A 197 -1.30 -4.13 -17.47
N PRO A 198 -2.27 -3.66 -18.27
CA PRO A 198 -2.35 -2.38 -18.99
C PRO A 198 -3.26 -1.32 -18.36
N TRP A 199 -3.33 -0.15 -18.99
CA TRP A 199 -4.21 0.96 -18.59
C TRP A 199 -5.71 0.64 -18.81
N TYR A 200 -6.57 1.48 -18.25
CA TYR A 200 -8.01 1.32 -18.31
C TYR A 200 -8.66 2.28 -19.30
N ARG A 201 -9.75 1.83 -19.92
CA ARG A 201 -10.69 2.70 -20.63
C ARG A 201 -11.84 3.04 -19.71
N VAL A 202 -12.14 4.33 -19.59
CA VAL A 202 -13.20 4.88 -18.75
C VAL A 202 -14.08 5.77 -19.61
N TRP A 203 -15.39 5.78 -19.35
CA TRP A 203 -16.29 6.70 -20.05
C TRP A 203 -16.17 8.10 -19.47
N ASP A 204 -15.73 9.04 -20.30
CA ASP A 204 -15.68 10.46 -19.97
C ASP A 204 -17.02 11.11 -20.34
N THR A 205 -17.68 11.74 -19.36
CA THR A 205 -18.99 12.38 -19.56
C THR A 205 -18.92 13.76 -20.19
N GLU A 206 -17.76 14.42 -20.15
CA GLU A 206 -17.54 15.71 -20.78
C GLU A 206 -17.23 15.53 -22.27
N LEU A 207 -16.29 14.63 -22.58
CA LEU A 207 -15.94 14.26 -23.95
C LEU A 207 -16.94 13.31 -24.60
N ASN A 208 -17.84 12.70 -23.82
CA ASN A 208 -18.84 11.73 -24.28
C ASN A 208 -18.22 10.56 -25.06
N MET A 209 -17.07 10.07 -24.60
CA MET A 209 -16.35 8.97 -25.22
C MET A 209 -15.52 8.18 -24.21
N ALA A 210 -15.09 6.97 -24.60
CA ALA A 210 -14.14 6.21 -23.81
C ALA A 210 -12.73 6.79 -23.95
N VAL A 211 -12.15 7.26 -22.84
CA VAL A 211 -10.78 7.77 -22.74
C VAL A 211 -9.89 6.74 -22.04
N THR A 212 -8.59 6.78 -22.32
CA THR A 212 -7.62 5.88 -21.67
C THR A 212 -6.99 6.60 -20.48
N ARG A 213 -7.07 5.99 -19.30
CA ARG A 213 -6.49 6.49 -18.04
C ARG A 213 -5.52 5.46 -17.43
N PRO A 214 -4.43 5.90 -16.78
CA PRO A 214 -3.54 5.00 -16.05
C PRO A 214 -4.29 4.22 -14.96
N SER A 215 -3.83 3.02 -14.63
CA SER A 215 -4.56 2.08 -13.77
C SER A 215 -4.36 2.33 -12.28
N SER A 216 -3.28 3.02 -11.88
CA SER A 216 -2.81 3.20 -10.51
C SER A 216 -3.86 3.78 -9.57
N ALA A 217 -4.56 4.84 -9.99
CA ALA A 217 -5.59 5.48 -9.17
C ALA A 217 -6.74 4.53 -8.83
N ARG A 218 -7.27 3.86 -9.85
CA ARG A 218 -8.39 2.92 -9.67
C ARG A 218 -7.97 1.69 -8.87
N LEU A 219 -6.78 1.18 -9.11
CA LEU A 219 -6.21 0.07 -8.34
C LEU A 219 -5.96 0.44 -6.88
N ALA A 220 -5.47 1.65 -6.59
CA ALA A 220 -5.37 2.14 -5.23
C ALA A 220 -6.75 2.16 -4.55
N GLY A 221 -7.80 2.57 -5.27
CA GLY A 221 -9.20 2.45 -4.85
C GLY A 221 -9.62 1.00 -4.55
N VAL A 222 -9.29 0.05 -5.43
CA VAL A 222 -9.60 -1.39 -5.24
C VAL A 222 -8.87 -1.97 -4.02
N ILE A 223 -7.60 -1.61 -3.82
CA ILE A 223 -6.81 -2.05 -2.67
C ILE A 223 -7.41 -1.47 -1.37
N ALA A 224 -7.73 -0.17 -1.35
CA ALA A 224 -8.39 0.47 -0.22
C ALA A 224 -9.79 -0.12 0.07
N TRP A 225 -10.53 -0.49 -0.97
CA TRP A 225 -11.81 -1.18 -0.84
C TRP A 225 -11.64 -2.60 -0.27
N ASN A 226 -10.66 -3.36 -0.75
CA ASN A 226 -10.38 -4.71 -0.26
C ASN A 226 -10.04 -4.67 1.24
N ASP A 227 -9.24 -3.69 1.67
CA ASP A 227 -8.91 -3.50 3.08
C ASP A 227 -10.11 -3.33 3.98
N ASN A 228 -11.02 -2.45 3.57
CA ASN A 228 -12.17 -2.08 4.39
C ASN A 228 -13.22 -3.19 4.45
N ASN A 229 -13.35 -3.98 3.37
CA ASN A 229 -14.42 -4.98 3.24
C ASN A 229 -13.97 -6.42 3.51
N ARG A 230 -12.76 -6.79 3.09
CA ARG A 230 -12.21 -8.15 3.21
C ARG A 230 -11.07 -8.25 4.22
N GLY A 231 -10.38 -7.13 4.46
CA GLY A 231 -9.26 -7.03 5.37
C GLY A 231 -7.95 -6.78 4.66
N TRP A 232 -7.05 -6.04 5.31
CA TRP A 232 -5.72 -5.73 4.79
C TRP A 232 -4.81 -6.95 4.59
N TRP A 233 -5.13 -8.08 5.22
CA TRP A 233 -4.40 -9.35 5.11
C TRP A 233 -4.82 -10.19 3.89
N THR A 234 -5.86 -9.78 3.16
CA THR A 234 -6.31 -10.48 1.96
C THR A 234 -5.67 -9.91 0.70
N SER A 235 -5.51 -10.75 -0.31
CA SER A 235 -5.04 -10.30 -1.62
C SER A 235 -6.14 -9.51 -2.35
N PRO A 236 -5.82 -8.37 -2.98
CA PRO A 236 -6.75 -7.63 -3.83
C PRO A 236 -6.95 -8.30 -5.21
N SER A 237 -6.22 -9.38 -5.52
CA SER A 237 -6.44 -10.16 -6.75
C SER A 237 -7.83 -10.80 -6.77
N ASN A 238 -8.33 -11.05 -7.98
CA ASN A 238 -9.68 -11.54 -8.28
C ASN A 238 -10.82 -10.61 -7.78
N GLN A 239 -10.52 -9.36 -7.44
CA GLN A 239 -11.54 -8.35 -7.12
C GLN A 239 -11.99 -7.63 -8.39
N ALA A 240 -13.29 -7.33 -8.47
CA ALA A 240 -13.85 -6.56 -9.57
C ALA A 240 -13.27 -5.14 -9.58
N VAL A 241 -12.95 -4.64 -10.77
CA VAL A 241 -12.51 -3.25 -10.98
C VAL A 241 -13.70 -2.46 -11.53
N PRO A 242 -14.44 -1.71 -10.71
CA PRO A 242 -15.65 -1.05 -11.14
C PRO A 242 -15.36 0.16 -12.06
N GLY A 243 -16.37 0.54 -12.84
CA GLY A 243 -16.36 1.78 -13.63
C GLY A 243 -15.48 1.78 -14.88
N ILE A 244 -14.76 0.70 -15.19
CA ILE A 244 -14.01 0.60 -16.45
C ILE A 244 -14.90 0.01 -17.53
N VAL A 245 -14.77 0.52 -18.75
CA VAL A 245 -15.50 0.07 -19.94
C VAL A 245 -14.65 -0.81 -20.85
N GLY A 246 -13.35 -0.89 -20.58
CA GLY A 246 -12.41 -1.66 -21.37
C GLY A 246 -10.99 -1.58 -20.81
N LEU A 247 -10.10 -2.36 -21.41
CA LEU A 247 -8.66 -2.21 -21.24
C LEU A 247 -8.10 -1.45 -22.44
N SER A 248 -7.00 -0.73 -22.26
CA SER A 248 -6.29 -0.11 -23.38
C SER A 248 -5.75 -1.17 -24.35
N ARG A 249 -5.22 -2.27 -23.80
CA ARG A 249 -4.71 -3.44 -24.50
C ARG A 249 -5.42 -4.70 -24.03
N ASP A 250 -5.73 -5.59 -24.97
CA ASP A 250 -6.39 -6.84 -24.65
C ASP A 250 -5.41 -7.82 -23.99
N ILE A 251 -5.81 -8.36 -22.84
CA ILE A 251 -5.08 -9.40 -22.13
C ILE A 251 -5.86 -10.70 -22.27
N ASP A 252 -5.33 -11.65 -23.03
CA ASP A 252 -5.93 -12.98 -23.08
C ASP A 252 -5.74 -13.70 -21.75
N PHE A 253 -6.85 -14.32 -21.32
CA PHE A 253 -6.93 -15.16 -20.16
C PHE A 253 -7.90 -16.29 -20.45
N THR A 254 -7.53 -17.50 -20.05
CA THR A 254 -8.39 -18.67 -20.09
C THR A 254 -8.02 -19.56 -18.93
N MET A 255 -9.01 -19.95 -18.14
CA MET A 255 -8.79 -20.77 -16.94
C MET A 255 -8.14 -22.11 -17.33
N GLY A 256 -6.96 -22.38 -16.78
CA GLY A 256 -6.20 -23.61 -17.04
C GLY A 256 -5.20 -23.55 -18.21
N ASP A 257 -5.15 -22.46 -18.98
CA ASP A 257 -4.12 -22.27 -20.01
C ASP A 257 -2.86 -21.60 -19.43
N PRO A 258 -1.73 -22.32 -19.29
CA PRO A 258 -0.49 -21.73 -18.78
C PRO A 258 0.16 -20.72 -19.73
N ASN A 259 -0.20 -20.73 -21.02
CA ASN A 259 0.45 -19.90 -22.04
C ASN A 259 -0.26 -18.56 -22.29
N CYS A 260 -1.39 -18.32 -21.62
CA CYS A 260 -2.10 -17.05 -21.78
C CYS A 260 -1.23 -15.86 -21.34
N ARG A 261 -1.43 -14.72 -21.99
CA ARG A 261 -0.67 -13.49 -21.74
C ARG A 261 -0.76 -13.02 -20.29
N ALA A 262 -1.93 -13.15 -19.67
CA ALA A 262 -2.10 -12.85 -18.25
C ALA A 262 -1.13 -13.67 -17.37
N ASN A 263 -0.93 -14.96 -17.68
CA ASN A 263 -0.01 -15.82 -16.94
C ASN A 263 1.46 -15.49 -17.24
N ARG A 264 1.80 -15.15 -18.49
CA ARG A 264 3.15 -14.71 -18.85
C ARG A 264 3.54 -13.43 -18.10
N LEU A 265 2.68 -12.41 -18.12
CA LEU A 265 2.92 -11.16 -17.38
C LEU A 265 3.02 -11.39 -15.87
N ASN A 266 2.11 -12.19 -15.29
CA ASN A 266 2.16 -12.50 -13.84
C ASN A 266 3.39 -13.33 -13.43
N ALA A 267 3.93 -14.17 -14.33
CA ALA A 267 5.16 -14.91 -14.07
C ALA A 267 6.35 -13.96 -13.83
N ASP A 268 6.37 -12.83 -14.53
CA ASP A 268 7.34 -11.74 -14.38
C ASP A 268 6.87 -10.66 -13.40
N GLU A 269 5.92 -10.98 -12.51
CA GLU A 269 5.46 -10.13 -11.41
C GLU A 269 4.78 -8.83 -11.86
N ILE A 270 4.16 -8.86 -13.05
CA ILE A 270 3.31 -7.80 -13.59
C ILE A 270 1.85 -8.20 -13.35
N ALA A 271 1.16 -7.45 -12.49
CA ALA A 271 -0.27 -7.63 -12.31
C ALA A 271 -1.03 -7.12 -13.53
N THR A 272 -2.09 -7.80 -13.91
CA THR A 272 -2.92 -7.47 -15.08
C THR A 272 -4.38 -7.30 -14.68
N THR A 273 -5.24 -7.04 -15.64
CA THR A 273 -6.70 -7.11 -15.45
C THR A 273 -7.27 -8.04 -16.51
N ILE A 274 -8.07 -9.00 -16.07
CA ILE A 274 -8.72 -9.99 -16.95
C ILE A 274 -10.20 -9.65 -17.08
N GLN A 275 -10.83 -10.15 -18.14
CA GLN A 275 -12.27 -10.05 -18.34
C GLN A 275 -12.92 -11.42 -18.19
N GLU A 276 -13.36 -11.75 -16.97
CA GLU A 276 -14.08 -12.98 -16.65
C GLU A 276 -15.12 -12.66 -15.56
N ASP A 277 -16.41 -12.74 -15.93
CA ASP A 277 -17.52 -12.20 -15.14
C ASP A 277 -17.34 -10.73 -14.76
N GLY A 278 -16.93 -9.92 -15.75
CA GLY A 278 -16.54 -8.52 -15.60
C GLY A 278 -15.02 -8.34 -15.53
N TYR A 279 -14.59 -7.10 -15.36
CA TYR A 279 -13.16 -6.79 -15.24
C TYR A 279 -12.66 -7.05 -13.82
N ARG A 280 -11.59 -7.83 -13.70
CA ARG A 280 -11.02 -8.24 -12.41
C ARG A 280 -9.51 -8.04 -12.38
N LEU A 281 -9.01 -7.52 -11.26
CA LEU A 281 -7.57 -7.47 -11.00
C LEU A 281 -7.02 -8.90 -10.95
N TRP A 282 -5.95 -9.16 -11.69
CA TRP A 282 -5.35 -10.48 -11.79
C TRP A 282 -3.84 -10.40 -11.60
N GLY A 283 -3.42 -10.65 -10.37
CA GLY A 283 -2.04 -10.57 -9.94
C GLY A 283 -1.95 -10.05 -8.51
N ASN A 284 -1.02 -10.61 -7.74
CA ASN A 284 -0.85 -10.30 -6.32
C ASN A 284 0.61 -10.23 -5.89
N ARG A 285 1.53 -10.28 -6.85
CA ARG A 285 2.97 -10.20 -6.58
C ARG A 285 3.44 -8.76 -6.51
N THR A 286 4.44 -8.52 -5.67
CA THR A 286 5.17 -7.26 -5.57
C THR A 286 6.40 -7.31 -6.46
N THR A 287 7.12 -6.20 -6.56
CA THR A 287 8.40 -6.16 -7.30
C THR A 287 9.60 -6.64 -6.48
N SER A 288 9.38 -7.46 -5.45
CA SER A 288 10.42 -7.97 -4.54
C SER A 288 11.34 -8.98 -5.22
N ASP A 289 12.64 -8.90 -4.97
CA ASP A 289 13.62 -9.93 -5.32
C ASP A 289 13.66 -11.09 -4.30
N ASP A 290 13.25 -10.83 -3.05
CA ASP A 290 13.10 -11.85 -2.01
C ASP A 290 11.75 -12.58 -2.14
N PRO A 291 11.74 -13.91 -2.41
CA PRO A 291 10.52 -14.71 -2.51
C PRO A 291 9.67 -14.70 -1.24
N LYS A 292 10.26 -14.42 -0.07
CA LYS A 292 9.52 -14.29 1.20
C LYS A 292 8.53 -13.12 1.17
N TRP A 293 8.81 -12.09 0.39
CA TRP A 293 7.99 -10.89 0.25
C TRP A 293 7.30 -10.79 -1.11
N ALA A 294 7.24 -11.89 -1.85
CA ALA A 294 6.63 -11.94 -3.17
C ALA A 294 5.17 -11.44 -3.15
N PHE A 295 4.36 -11.78 -2.14
CA PHE A 295 2.95 -11.42 -2.11
C PHE A 295 2.68 -10.06 -1.46
N LEU A 296 1.86 -9.24 -2.13
CA LEU A 296 1.41 -7.95 -1.62
C LEU A 296 0.73 -8.07 -0.25
N ALA A 297 -0.11 -9.09 -0.07
CA ALA A 297 -0.81 -9.33 1.19
C ALA A 297 0.16 -9.59 2.36
N HIS A 298 1.30 -10.24 2.11
CA HIS A 298 2.31 -10.53 3.15
C HIS A 298 3.03 -9.26 3.58
N VAL A 299 3.45 -8.44 2.63
CA VAL A 299 4.10 -7.14 2.88
C VAL A 299 3.17 -6.25 3.70
N ARG A 300 1.91 -6.13 3.27
CA ARG A 300 0.92 -5.29 3.96
C ARG A 300 0.57 -5.80 5.34
N THR A 301 0.47 -7.13 5.50
CA THR A 301 0.29 -7.74 6.82
C THR A 301 1.41 -7.37 7.79
N ALA A 302 2.66 -7.47 7.33
CA ALA A 302 3.82 -7.09 8.13
C ALA A 302 3.79 -5.61 8.51
N ASP A 303 3.51 -4.71 7.58
CA ASP A 303 3.48 -3.27 7.84
C ASP A 303 2.42 -2.89 8.87
N ILE A 304 1.20 -3.40 8.72
CA ILE A 304 0.10 -3.07 9.63
C ILE A 304 0.35 -3.62 11.03
N ILE A 305 0.92 -4.82 11.17
CA ILE A 305 1.30 -5.36 12.48
C ILE A 305 2.37 -4.49 13.14
N ASN A 306 3.46 -4.22 12.41
CA ASN A 306 4.58 -3.42 12.91
C ASN A 306 4.11 -2.03 13.38
N ASP A 307 3.30 -1.35 12.57
CA ASP A 307 2.88 0.01 12.86
C ASP A 307 1.81 0.09 13.95
N SER A 308 0.98 -0.94 14.09
CA SER A 308 0.05 -1.04 15.21
C SER A 308 0.81 -1.19 16.54
N ILE A 309 1.87 -2.00 16.56
CA ILE A 309 2.74 -2.16 17.73
C ILE A 309 3.44 -0.84 18.05
N VAL A 310 4.10 -0.20 17.08
CA VAL A 310 4.81 1.08 17.31
C VAL A 310 3.86 2.17 17.82
N THR A 311 2.69 2.31 17.20
CA THR A 311 1.73 3.36 17.57
C THR A 311 1.16 3.14 18.97
N ALA A 312 0.90 1.89 19.36
CA ALA A 312 0.30 1.58 20.66
C ALA A 312 1.28 1.67 21.83
N HIS A 313 2.60 1.59 21.60
CA HIS A 313 3.60 1.60 22.67
C HIS A 313 4.17 2.99 23.01
N ARG A 314 3.54 4.08 22.54
CA ARG A 314 3.95 5.45 22.93
C ARG A 314 3.97 5.65 24.46
N TRP A 315 3.09 4.97 25.20
CA TRP A 315 3.05 5.03 26.66
C TRP A 315 4.28 4.41 27.35
N ALA A 316 4.95 3.48 26.66
CA ALA A 316 6.11 2.74 27.18
C ALA A 316 7.40 3.57 27.06
N VAL A 317 7.42 4.58 26.19
CA VAL A 317 8.51 5.54 26.07
C VAL A 317 8.62 6.37 27.35
N ASP A 318 9.85 6.65 27.78
CA ASP A 318 10.20 7.41 28.99
C ASP A 318 9.76 6.79 30.33
N ARG A 319 9.39 5.50 30.35
CA ARG A 319 9.14 4.75 31.59
C ARG A 319 10.41 4.06 32.09
N ASN A 320 10.47 3.85 33.41
CA ASN A 320 11.54 3.09 34.02
C ASN A 320 11.50 1.63 33.53
N ILE A 321 12.65 1.13 33.04
CA ILE A 321 12.80 -0.25 32.59
C ILE A 321 12.90 -1.13 33.84
N THR A 322 11.74 -1.58 34.31
CA THR A 322 11.61 -2.57 35.39
C THR A 322 11.31 -3.96 34.80
N LYS A 323 11.40 -5.00 35.63
CA LYS A 323 10.97 -6.34 35.20
C LYS A 323 9.51 -6.35 34.76
N THR A 324 8.64 -5.69 35.53
CA THR A 324 7.21 -5.54 35.21
C THR A 324 6.99 -4.77 33.91
N TYR A 325 7.81 -3.75 33.62
CA TYR A 325 7.76 -3.05 32.33
C TYR A 325 7.99 -4.02 31.15
N LEU A 326 9.01 -4.89 31.23
CA LEU A 326 9.27 -5.87 30.17
C LEU A 326 8.10 -6.87 30.03
N GLU A 327 7.58 -7.37 31.15
CA GLU A 327 6.45 -8.30 31.18
C GLU A 327 5.16 -7.67 30.62
N ASP A 328 4.88 -6.40 30.95
CA ASP A 328 3.70 -5.67 30.49
C ASP A 328 3.75 -5.42 28.97
N VAL A 329 4.92 -5.05 28.43
CA VAL A 329 5.10 -4.85 26.99
C VAL A 329 4.95 -6.18 26.24
N VAL A 330 5.63 -7.24 26.68
CA VAL A 330 5.52 -8.58 26.08
C VAL A 330 4.07 -9.08 26.15
N GLY A 331 3.41 -8.96 27.30
CA GLY A 331 2.01 -9.36 27.47
C GLY A 331 1.05 -8.55 26.59
N GLY A 332 1.29 -7.25 26.43
CA GLY A 332 0.50 -6.38 25.55
C GLY A 332 0.62 -6.79 24.07
N VAL A 333 1.85 -6.99 23.58
CA VAL A 333 2.10 -7.43 22.20
C VAL A 333 1.53 -8.84 21.97
N GLN A 334 1.75 -9.78 22.89
CA GLN A 334 1.23 -11.15 22.74
C GLN A 334 -0.30 -11.16 22.70
N THR A 335 -0.96 -10.36 23.54
CA THR A 335 -2.43 -10.23 23.53
C THR A 335 -2.94 -9.71 22.19
N PHE A 336 -2.23 -8.74 21.60
CA PHE A 336 -2.56 -8.23 20.27
C PHE A 336 -2.41 -9.28 19.17
N ILE A 337 -1.30 -10.03 19.17
CA ILE A 337 -1.04 -11.11 18.22
C ILE A 337 -2.12 -12.19 18.35
N ASN A 338 -2.40 -12.65 19.57
CA ASN A 338 -3.44 -13.65 19.84
C ASN A 338 -4.81 -13.19 19.32
N ARG A 339 -5.13 -11.90 19.46
CA ARG A 339 -6.35 -11.33 18.88
C ARG A 339 -6.36 -11.40 17.35
N GLN A 340 -5.24 -11.13 16.68
CA GLN A 340 -5.17 -11.23 15.21
C GLN A 340 -5.31 -12.69 14.74
N VAL A 341 -4.74 -13.65 15.48
CA VAL A 341 -4.90 -15.09 15.22
C VAL A 341 -6.37 -15.51 15.39
N ALA A 342 -7.01 -15.11 16.50
CA ALA A 342 -8.42 -15.42 16.76
C ALA A 342 -9.38 -14.84 15.70
N LEU A 343 -9.01 -13.70 15.10
CA LEU A 343 -9.75 -13.08 13.99
C LEU A 343 -9.41 -13.68 12.61
N GLY A 344 -8.52 -14.68 12.53
CA GLY A 344 -8.13 -15.32 11.28
C GLY A 344 -7.33 -14.41 10.34
N ARG A 345 -6.61 -13.41 10.87
CA ARG A 345 -5.82 -12.45 10.07
C ARG A 345 -4.38 -12.91 9.82
N ILE A 346 -3.83 -13.62 10.80
CA ILE A 346 -2.50 -14.25 10.75
C ILE A 346 -2.57 -15.68 11.27
N ALA A 347 -1.63 -16.52 10.88
CA ALA A 347 -1.57 -17.92 11.28
C ALA A 347 -1.05 -18.09 12.72
N GLY A 348 -0.14 -17.23 13.18
CA GLY A 348 0.46 -17.31 14.50
C GLY A 348 1.52 -16.23 14.73
N GLY A 349 2.01 -16.14 15.96
CA GLY A 349 3.12 -15.29 16.37
C GLY A 349 3.35 -15.29 17.87
N THR A 350 4.58 -14.97 18.28
CA THR A 350 5.02 -14.89 19.68
C THR A 350 5.87 -13.65 19.89
N CYS A 351 5.75 -13.01 21.06
CA CYS A 351 6.63 -11.92 21.48
C CYS A 351 7.42 -12.30 22.74
N TRP A 352 8.69 -11.92 22.81
CA TRP A 352 9.54 -12.14 23.96
C TRP A 352 10.58 -11.02 24.10
N ALA A 353 11.17 -10.90 25.30
CA ALA A 353 12.32 -10.04 25.53
C ALA A 353 13.54 -10.95 25.75
N ASP A 354 14.49 -10.93 24.83
CA ASP A 354 15.70 -11.76 24.93
C ASP A 354 16.60 -11.24 26.08
N PRO A 355 16.91 -12.05 27.11
CA PRO A 355 17.80 -11.66 28.19
C PRO A 355 19.21 -11.27 27.72
N ASP A 356 19.69 -11.86 26.63
CA ASP A 356 21.03 -11.60 26.10
C ASP A 356 21.12 -10.23 25.41
N LEU A 357 20.01 -9.77 24.82
CA LEU A 357 19.88 -8.43 24.20
C LEU A 357 19.48 -7.34 25.20
N ASN A 358 19.09 -7.73 26.42
CA ASN A 358 18.69 -6.82 27.51
C ASN A 358 19.67 -6.94 28.68
N SER A 359 20.95 -6.76 28.40
CA SER A 359 22.00 -6.77 29.43
C SER A 359 21.81 -5.65 30.45
N PRO A 360 22.35 -5.77 31.68
CA PRO A 360 22.30 -4.67 32.66
C PRO A 360 22.90 -3.36 32.15
N GLU A 361 23.89 -3.42 31.26
CA GLU A 361 24.51 -2.26 30.62
C GLU A 361 23.54 -1.57 29.65
N ASP A 362 22.80 -2.34 28.86
CA ASP A 362 21.78 -1.82 27.93
C ASP A 362 20.60 -1.19 28.68
N VAL A 363 20.13 -1.87 29.73
CA VAL A 363 19.06 -1.36 30.59
C VAL A 363 19.50 -0.07 31.29
N ALA A 364 20.75 -0.01 31.78
CA ALA A 364 21.31 1.21 32.37
C ALA A 364 21.46 2.34 31.33
N ALA A 365 21.71 2.00 30.07
CA ALA A 365 21.69 2.94 28.94
C ALA A 365 20.27 3.32 28.46
N GLY A 366 19.21 2.83 29.11
CA GLY A 366 17.83 3.12 28.75
C GLY A 366 17.34 2.37 27.51
N ARG A 367 17.99 1.27 27.12
CA ARG A 367 17.63 0.46 25.97
C ARG A 367 16.94 -0.83 26.41
N ALA A 368 15.84 -1.15 25.74
CA ALA A 368 15.16 -2.44 25.87
C ALA A 368 14.82 -2.97 24.47
N VAL A 369 15.12 -4.25 24.23
CA VAL A 369 14.88 -4.93 22.97
C VAL A 369 13.78 -5.97 23.17
N PHE A 370 12.79 -5.95 22.27
CA PHE A 370 11.70 -6.91 22.23
C PHE A 370 11.67 -7.54 20.85
N ASP A 371 11.71 -8.87 20.83
CA ASP A 371 11.57 -9.64 19.62
C ASP A 371 10.15 -10.14 19.49
N PHE A 372 9.68 -10.23 18.25
CA PHE A 372 8.44 -10.92 17.96
C PHE A 372 8.49 -11.56 16.57
N ASP A 373 7.85 -12.71 16.47
CA ASP A 373 7.58 -13.37 15.20
C ASP A 373 6.09 -13.30 14.86
N PHE A 374 5.80 -13.45 13.57
CA PHE A 374 4.44 -13.65 13.07
C PHE A 374 4.50 -14.38 11.74
N SER A 375 3.41 -15.07 11.41
CA SER A 375 3.26 -15.78 10.13
C SER A 375 1.95 -15.38 9.45
N PRO A 376 1.98 -14.75 8.25
CA PRO A 376 0.78 -14.52 7.47
C PRO A 376 0.25 -15.83 6.88
N PHE A 377 -1.03 -15.88 6.51
CA PHE A 377 -1.56 -17.00 5.74
C PHE A 377 -0.98 -17.02 4.31
N GLY A 378 -0.78 -18.22 3.77
CA GLY A 378 -0.43 -18.38 2.36
C GLY A 378 -1.55 -17.89 1.45
N VAL A 379 -1.20 -17.31 0.31
CA VAL A 379 -2.16 -16.92 -0.73
C VAL A 379 -2.29 -18.06 -1.72
N ALA A 380 -3.52 -18.54 -1.95
CA ALA A 380 -3.80 -19.62 -2.89
C ALA A 380 -3.72 -19.12 -4.34
N GLU A 381 -2.50 -18.92 -4.86
CA GLU A 381 -2.24 -18.45 -6.21
C GLU A 381 -2.50 -19.51 -7.29
N ARG A 382 -2.26 -20.80 -6.96
CA ARG A 382 -2.50 -21.93 -7.87
C ARG A 382 -3.23 -23.06 -7.16
N LEU A 383 -4.35 -23.48 -7.73
CA LEU A 383 -5.12 -24.65 -7.32
C LEU A 383 -4.94 -25.74 -8.39
N THR A 384 -4.54 -26.95 -8.00
CA THR A 384 -4.37 -28.08 -8.93
C THR A 384 -5.27 -29.23 -8.49
N PHE A 385 -6.28 -29.52 -9.30
CA PHE A 385 -7.13 -30.70 -9.13
C PHE A 385 -6.53 -31.86 -9.94
N ARG A 386 -6.36 -33.02 -9.28
CA ARG A 386 -5.88 -34.25 -9.93
C ARG A 386 -7.04 -35.23 -10.02
N SER A 387 -7.55 -35.46 -11.22
CA SER A 387 -8.61 -36.44 -11.48
C SER A 387 -8.01 -37.78 -11.89
N ALA A 388 -8.51 -38.87 -11.32
CA ALA A 388 -8.25 -40.23 -11.78
C ALA A 388 -9.58 -40.89 -12.15
N MET A 389 -9.63 -41.54 -13.31
CA MET A 389 -10.75 -42.41 -13.68
C MET A 389 -10.50 -43.78 -13.07
N VAL A 390 -11.42 -44.24 -12.21
CA VAL A 390 -11.34 -45.55 -11.55
C VAL A 390 -12.53 -46.40 -11.95
N ASN A 391 -12.31 -47.72 -12.08
CA ASN A 391 -13.37 -48.67 -12.40
C ASN A 391 -13.93 -49.36 -11.15
N ASP A 392 -13.37 -49.10 -9.97
CA ASP A 392 -13.73 -49.73 -8.70
C ASP A 392 -15.23 -49.54 -8.37
N TYR A 393 -15.81 -48.39 -8.74
CA TYR A 393 -17.25 -48.12 -8.55
C TYR A 393 -18.16 -48.85 -9.54
N LEU A 394 -17.61 -49.43 -10.61
CA LEU A 394 -18.36 -50.26 -11.56
C LEU A 394 -18.46 -51.71 -11.08
N GLU A 395 -17.65 -52.12 -10.10
CA GLU A 395 -17.76 -53.44 -9.46
C GLU A 395 -19.06 -53.55 -8.65
N GLU A 396 -19.57 -52.45 -8.09
CA GLU A 396 -20.86 -52.43 -7.37
C GLU A 396 -22.10 -52.52 -8.28
N ILE A 397 -21.90 -52.40 -9.60
CA ILE A 397 -22.97 -52.56 -10.61
C ILE A 397 -23.12 -54.02 -11.05
N LEU A 398 -22.11 -54.87 -10.81
CA LEU A 398 -22.12 -56.32 -11.05
C LEU A 398 -22.57 -57.08 -9.80
#